data_AF-A0A0B8PEK4-F1
#
_entry.id   AF-A0A0B8PEK4-F1
#
_cell.length_a   1.000
_cell.length_b   1.000
_cell.length_c   1.000
_cell.angle_alpha   90.00
_cell.angle_beta   90.00
_cell.angle_gamma   90.00
#
_symmetry.space_group_name_H-M   'P 1'
#
loop_
_entity.id
_entity.type
_entity.pdbx_description
1 polymer ?
#
loop_
_entity_poly.entity_id
_entity_poly.type
_entity_poly.pdbx_seq_one_letter_code
_entity_poly.pdbx_strand_id
1 'polypeptide(L)'
;MQANNFSHFANIQNRKQMRLWLPIVAAVLLFLGFFIPYLSRTTFLLDSTEEIYWFRFFLIAIAPPALMGLWHIAKTQIISTKLNLAILMGVSILVAGLHAIMLTQSHTLAPISIILLSLLVKVMILPMWAVGSLYGVSVITGILVIMLLDGDRVLTPHLFASVSFTLIWLLYLGQDHFVTRKRRFEHNQEQWKAHQQITLQLLELEAQKRNYKHLPSPMA
;
A
#
# COMPACT_ATOMS: atom_id res chain seq x y z
N MET A 1 -7.71 -25.87 -12.95
CA MET A 1 -8.43 -24.57 -12.95
C MET A 1 -8.50 -24.05 -11.53
N GLN A 2 -7.57 -23.17 -11.12
CA GLN A 2 -7.45 -22.73 -9.72
C GLN A 2 -7.42 -21.20 -9.62
N ALA A 3 -8.22 -20.53 -10.46
CA ALA A 3 -8.25 -19.08 -10.60
C ALA A 3 -9.70 -18.63 -10.48
N ASN A 4 -10.10 -18.11 -9.31
CA ASN A 4 -11.20 -17.15 -9.14
C ASN A 4 -11.45 -16.82 -7.65
N ASN A 5 -10.38 -16.66 -6.84
CA ASN A 5 -10.55 -16.08 -5.51
C ASN A 5 -10.02 -14.64 -5.51
N PHE A 6 -10.87 -13.70 -5.08
CA PHE A 6 -10.52 -12.29 -4.96
C PHE A 6 -9.25 -12.06 -4.12
N SER A 7 -9.01 -12.90 -3.12
CA SER A 7 -7.80 -12.85 -2.29
C SER A 7 -6.51 -13.02 -3.09
N HIS A 8 -6.51 -13.95 -4.05
CA HIS A 8 -5.37 -14.20 -4.94
C HIS A 8 -5.16 -13.02 -5.90
N PHE A 9 -6.24 -12.49 -6.47
CA PHE A 9 -6.20 -11.28 -7.29
C PHE A 9 -5.62 -10.07 -6.52
N ALA A 10 -6.10 -9.83 -5.30
CA ALA A 10 -5.61 -8.77 -4.43
C ALA A 10 -4.12 -8.94 -4.12
N ASN A 11 -3.67 -10.16 -3.83
CA ASN A 11 -2.26 -10.43 -3.55
C ASN A 11 -1.34 -10.15 -4.74
N ILE A 12 -1.73 -10.54 -5.95
CA ILE A 12 -0.96 -10.24 -7.17
C ILE A 12 -0.91 -8.74 -7.40
N GLN A 13 -2.05 -8.05 -7.28
CA GLN A 13 -2.11 -6.62 -7.51
C GLN A 13 -1.26 -5.85 -6.49
N ASN A 14 -1.37 -6.19 -5.20
CA ASN A 14 -0.57 -5.58 -4.14
C ASN A 14 0.92 -5.83 -4.37
N ARG A 15 1.31 -7.04 -4.78
CA ARG A 15 2.69 -7.36 -5.12
C ARG A 15 3.22 -6.50 -6.26
N LYS A 16 2.42 -6.32 -7.32
CA LYS A 16 2.77 -5.46 -8.45
C LYS A 16 2.96 -4.01 -8.00
N GLN A 17 2.05 -3.50 -7.16
CA GLN A 17 2.17 -2.15 -6.60
C GLN A 17 3.42 -2.01 -5.71
N MET A 18 3.72 -2.98 -4.84
CA MET A 18 4.94 -2.94 -4.02
C MET A 18 6.21 -2.88 -4.85
N ARG A 19 6.29 -3.70 -5.91
CA ARG A 19 7.45 -3.70 -6.82
C ARG A 19 7.65 -2.36 -7.53
N LEU A 20 6.58 -1.60 -7.76
CA LEU A 20 6.63 -0.27 -8.35
C LEU A 20 6.97 0.79 -7.30
N TRP A 21 6.31 0.77 -6.15
CA TRP A 21 6.38 1.85 -5.16
C TRP A 21 7.59 1.77 -4.23
N LEU A 22 8.07 0.58 -3.87
CA LEU A 22 9.21 0.47 -2.94
C LEU A 22 10.47 1.21 -3.43
N PRO A 23 10.90 1.10 -4.70
CA PRO A 23 12.04 1.87 -5.19
C PRO A 23 11.77 3.37 -5.24
N ILE A 24 10.53 3.77 -5.56
CA ILE A 24 10.12 5.19 -5.58
C ILE A 24 10.21 5.77 -4.17
N VAL A 25 9.66 5.09 -3.16
CA VAL A 25 9.75 5.52 -1.77
C VAL A 25 11.20 5.57 -1.32
N ALA A 26 12.03 4.57 -1.65
CA ALA A 26 13.45 4.58 -1.33
C ALA A 26 14.17 5.80 -1.92
N ALA A 27 13.89 6.14 -3.18
CA ALA A 27 14.45 7.31 -3.83
C ALA A 27 13.97 8.62 -3.18
N VAL A 28 12.70 8.71 -2.80
CA VAL A 28 12.14 9.88 -2.09
C VAL A 28 12.78 10.04 -0.72
N LEU A 29 12.97 8.95 0.05
CA LEU A 29 13.63 8.99 1.35
C LEU A 29 15.09 9.44 1.22
N LEU A 30 15.80 8.87 0.26
CA LEU A 30 17.18 9.24 -0.05
C LEU A 30 17.26 10.74 -0.40
N PHE A 31 16.37 11.22 -1.26
CA PHE A 31 16.27 12.64 -1.61
C PHE A 31 16.01 13.48 -0.37
N LEU A 32 15.01 13.14 0.45
CA LEU A 32 14.70 13.86 1.69
C LEU A 32 15.92 13.93 2.63
N GLY A 33 16.71 12.85 2.71
CA GLY A 33 17.96 12.81 3.46
C GLY A 33 18.97 13.90 3.07
N PHE A 34 19.05 14.24 1.79
CA PHE A 34 19.90 15.35 1.32
C PHE A 34 19.32 16.74 1.65
N PHE A 35 17.99 16.86 1.76
CA PHE A 35 17.31 18.14 1.99
C PHE A 35 16.99 18.43 3.47
N ILE A 36 17.06 17.44 4.37
CA ILE A 36 16.84 17.62 5.83
C ILE A 36 17.57 18.81 6.43
N PRO A 37 18.87 19.07 6.14
CA PRO A 37 19.58 20.19 6.75
C PRO A 37 18.95 21.56 6.46
N TYR A 38 18.15 21.65 5.41
CA TYR A 38 17.40 22.86 5.04
C TYR A 38 15.99 22.89 5.66
N LEU A 39 15.39 21.73 5.95
CA LEU A 39 14.06 21.58 6.57
C LEU A 39 14.08 21.58 8.10
N SER A 40 15.24 21.31 8.74
CA SER A 40 15.35 21.15 10.20
C SER A 40 14.83 22.34 11.01
N ARG A 41 14.82 23.55 10.42
CA ARG A 41 14.25 24.76 11.04
C ARG A 41 12.74 24.70 11.29
N THR A 42 12.03 23.72 10.72
CA THR A 42 10.57 23.58 10.82
C THR A 42 10.10 22.40 11.66
N THR A 43 11.02 21.56 12.11
CA THR A 43 10.72 20.30 12.82
C THR A 43 11.00 20.42 14.31
N PHE A 44 10.08 19.94 15.14
CA PHE A 44 10.15 20.09 16.61
C PHE A 44 11.24 19.21 17.25
N LEU A 45 11.56 18.07 16.65
CA LEU A 45 12.45 17.04 17.23
C LEU A 45 13.89 17.07 16.67
N LEU A 46 14.22 18.03 15.79
CA LEU A 46 15.55 18.15 15.20
C LEU A 46 16.17 19.49 15.63
N ASP A 47 16.34 19.68 16.93
CA ASP A 47 16.88 20.91 17.51
C ASP A 47 18.41 20.83 17.66
N SER A 48 18.96 19.62 17.82
CA SER A 48 20.40 19.40 17.93
C SER A 48 21.06 18.98 16.61
N THR A 49 22.35 19.29 16.47
CA THR A 49 23.15 18.88 15.30
C THR A 49 23.34 17.37 15.23
N GLU A 50 23.37 16.68 16.38
CA GLU A 50 23.48 15.22 16.44
C GLU A 50 22.20 14.51 15.97
N GLU A 51 21.02 14.99 16.37
CA GLU A 51 19.74 14.44 15.90
C GLU A 51 19.59 14.59 14.38
N ILE A 52 19.97 15.76 13.84
CA ILE A 52 19.99 16.01 12.40
C ILE A 52 20.93 15.04 11.69
N TYR A 53 22.12 14.79 12.25
CA TYR A 53 23.08 13.85 11.69
C TYR A 53 22.53 12.42 11.67
N TRP A 54 22.01 11.93 12.80
CA TRP A 54 21.47 10.57 12.91
C TRP A 54 20.24 10.36 12.03
N PHE A 55 19.36 11.36 11.95
CA PHE A 55 18.19 11.28 11.07
C PHE A 55 18.57 11.29 9.60
N ARG A 56 19.54 12.14 9.22
CA ARG A 56 20.11 12.13 7.86
C ARG A 56 20.78 10.78 7.55
N PHE A 57 21.53 10.22 8.48
CA PHE A 57 22.13 8.90 8.33
C PHE A 57 21.06 7.82 8.13
N PHE A 58 19.98 7.85 8.93
CA PHE A 58 18.86 6.93 8.75
C PHE A 58 18.23 7.04 7.36
N LEU A 59 17.97 8.25 6.86
CA LEU A 59 17.34 8.45 5.55
C LEU A 59 18.22 8.14 4.34
N ILE A 60 19.54 8.22 4.48
CA ILE A 60 20.47 7.96 3.37
C ILE A 60 20.97 6.51 3.42
N ALA A 61 21.38 6.03 4.60
CA ALA A 61 22.13 4.78 4.75
C ALA A 61 21.31 3.60 5.27
N ILE A 62 20.19 3.84 5.97
CA ILE A 62 19.39 2.75 6.58
C ILE A 62 18.12 2.49 5.78
N ALA A 63 17.25 3.49 5.65
CA ALA A 63 15.91 3.32 5.10
C ALA A 63 15.91 2.92 3.61
N PRO A 64 16.71 3.54 2.71
CA PRO A 64 16.71 3.16 1.30
C PRO A 64 17.24 1.73 1.08
N PRO A 65 18.37 1.29 1.67
CA PRO A 65 18.80 -0.10 1.55
C PRO A 65 17.80 -1.10 2.13
N ALA A 66 17.17 -0.81 3.27
CA ALA A 66 16.13 -1.67 3.84
C ALA A 66 14.92 -1.81 2.91
N LEU A 67 14.44 -0.71 2.32
CA LEU A 67 13.36 -0.72 1.33
C LEU A 67 13.75 -1.50 0.06
N MET A 68 15.00 -1.39 -0.39
CA MET A 68 15.51 -2.17 -1.52
C MET A 68 15.62 -3.66 -1.20
N GLY A 69 15.97 -4.02 0.04
CA GLY A 69 15.91 -5.39 0.54
C GLY A 69 14.49 -5.95 0.51
N LEU A 70 13.52 -5.19 1.04
CA LEU A 70 12.10 -5.54 0.97
C LEU A 70 11.61 -5.65 -0.48
N TRP A 71 12.08 -4.79 -1.38
CA TRP A 71 11.78 -4.87 -2.81
C TRP A 71 12.35 -6.13 -3.45
N HIS A 72 13.58 -6.50 -3.11
CA HIS A 72 14.18 -7.73 -3.60
C HIS A 72 13.37 -8.95 -3.14
N ILE A 73 12.98 -9.01 -1.87
CA ILE A 73 12.06 -10.03 -1.33
C ILE A 73 10.73 -10.02 -2.08
N ALA A 74 10.18 -8.82 -2.38
CA ALA A 74 8.97 -8.65 -3.18
C ALA A 74 9.13 -9.11 -4.65
N LYS A 75 10.36 -9.18 -5.17
CA LYS A 75 10.64 -9.62 -6.53
C LYS A 75 10.83 -11.14 -6.60
N THR A 76 11.52 -11.74 -5.63
CA THR A 76 12.01 -13.13 -5.74
C THR A 76 11.14 -14.17 -5.04
N GLN A 77 10.44 -13.79 -3.97
CA GLN A 77 9.68 -14.76 -3.16
C GLN A 77 8.28 -15.05 -3.70
N ILE A 78 7.71 -16.17 -3.23
CA ILE A 78 6.36 -16.62 -3.60
C ILE A 78 5.30 -15.62 -3.09
N ILE A 79 4.30 -15.35 -3.92
CA ILE A 79 3.19 -14.45 -3.59
C ILE A 79 2.33 -15.07 -2.49
N SER A 80 2.27 -14.41 -1.34
CA SER A 80 1.38 -14.79 -0.24
C SER A 80 0.88 -13.56 0.52
N THR A 81 -0.31 -13.66 1.10
CA THR A 81 -0.90 -12.56 1.90
C THR A 81 0.00 -12.19 3.07
N LYS A 82 0.51 -13.19 3.80
CA LYS A 82 1.36 -12.98 4.99
C LYS A 82 2.64 -12.23 4.62
N LEU A 83 3.31 -12.63 3.54
CA LEU A 83 4.53 -11.95 3.10
C LEU A 83 4.26 -10.53 2.62
N ASN A 84 3.20 -10.30 1.86
CA ASN A 84 2.81 -8.96 1.42
C ASN A 84 2.56 -8.03 2.62
N LEU A 85 1.87 -8.52 3.65
CA LEU A 85 1.64 -7.76 4.88
C LEU A 85 2.93 -7.51 5.65
N ALA A 86 3.81 -8.52 5.77
CA ALA A 86 5.10 -8.35 6.45
C ALA A 86 5.97 -7.28 5.75
N ILE A 87 5.99 -7.27 4.41
CA ILE A 87 6.67 -6.24 3.63
C ILE A 87 6.05 -4.86 3.91
N LEU A 88 4.73 -4.74 3.85
CA LEU A 88 4.04 -3.47 4.14
C LEU A 88 4.26 -3.00 5.57
N MET A 89 4.31 -3.91 6.55
CA MET A 89 4.65 -3.59 7.94
C MET A 89 6.07 -3.06 8.05
N GLY A 90 7.03 -3.71 7.42
CA GLY A 90 8.42 -3.24 7.37
C GLY A 90 8.55 -1.85 6.76
N VAL A 91 7.85 -1.59 5.66
CA VAL A 91 7.77 -0.24 5.06
C VAL A 91 7.14 0.75 6.03
N SER A 92 6.01 0.38 6.64
CA SER A 92 5.30 1.25 7.57
C SER A 92 6.16 1.63 8.76
N ILE A 93 6.97 0.70 9.28
CA ILE A 93 7.95 0.95 10.36
C ILE A 93 9.03 1.94 9.90
N LEU A 94 9.61 1.73 8.72
CA LEU A 94 10.67 2.60 8.19
C LEU A 94 10.16 4.03 7.97
N VAL A 95 8.93 4.18 7.47
CA VAL A 95 8.33 5.50 7.26
C VAL A 95 7.78 6.08 8.58
N ALA A 96 7.38 5.25 9.55
CA ALA A 96 6.93 5.71 10.88
C ALA A 96 8.01 6.53 11.61
N GLY A 97 9.28 6.10 11.57
CA GLY A 97 10.38 6.88 12.13
C GLY A 97 10.52 8.25 11.48
N LEU A 98 10.29 8.34 10.17
CA LEU A 98 10.27 9.61 9.44
C LEU A 98 9.08 10.48 9.85
N HIS A 99 7.90 9.90 10.01
CA HIS A 99 6.71 10.62 10.48
C HIS A 99 6.85 11.13 11.91
N ALA A 100 7.46 10.32 12.78
CA ALA A 100 7.73 10.67 14.16
C ALA A 100 8.65 11.89 14.25
N ILE A 101 9.73 11.92 13.48
CA ILE A 101 10.72 13.00 13.52
C ILE A 101 10.22 14.28 12.82
N MET A 102 9.24 14.14 11.91
CA MET A 102 8.54 15.27 11.30
C MET A 102 7.34 15.77 12.12
N LEU A 103 7.18 15.36 13.39
CA LEU A 103 6.14 15.93 14.26
C LEU A 103 6.23 17.46 14.27
N THR A 104 5.08 18.07 14.01
CA THR A 104 4.97 19.54 14.01
C THR A 104 5.03 20.04 15.44
N GLN A 105 5.37 21.33 15.61
CA GLN A 105 5.45 22.02 16.92
C GLN A 105 4.14 21.93 17.75
N SER A 106 3.02 21.58 17.12
CA SER A 106 1.72 21.34 17.76
C SER A 106 1.52 19.93 18.31
N HIS A 107 2.54 19.07 18.32
CA HIS A 107 2.45 17.65 18.73
C HIS A 107 1.36 16.87 17.96
N THR A 108 1.17 17.23 16.68
CA THR A 108 0.26 16.54 15.76
C THR A 108 1.04 15.80 14.67
N LEU A 109 0.45 14.74 14.13
CA LEU A 109 1.01 14.09 12.94
C LEU A 109 1.09 15.08 11.78
N ALA A 110 2.25 15.15 11.13
CA ALA A 110 2.42 16.00 9.96
C ALA A 110 1.41 15.63 8.85
N PRO A 111 0.81 16.59 8.14
CA PRO A 111 -0.13 16.32 7.05
C PRO A 111 0.44 15.37 5.97
N ILE A 112 1.75 15.45 5.72
CA ILE A 112 2.48 14.57 4.80
C ILE A 112 2.35 13.09 5.22
N SER A 113 2.33 12.82 6.54
CA SER A 113 2.16 11.47 7.07
C SER A 113 0.79 10.88 6.76
N ILE A 114 -0.25 11.68 6.99
CA ILE A 114 -1.63 11.30 6.73
C ILE A 114 -1.83 11.05 5.23
N ILE A 115 -1.21 11.87 4.37
CA ILE A 115 -1.25 11.71 2.92
C ILE A 115 -0.55 10.41 2.48
N LEU A 116 0.65 10.11 2.98
CA LEU A 116 1.39 8.90 2.63
C LEU A 116 0.64 7.63 3.06
N LEU A 117 0.10 7.60 4.28
CA LEU A 117 -0.70 6.47 4.76
C LEU A 117 -2.00 6.32 3.97
N SER A 118 -2.70 7.42 3.66
CA SER A 118 -3.90 7.41 2.83
C SER A 118 -3.62 6.89 1.42
N LEU A 119 -2.48 7.28 0.83
CA LEU A 119 -2.06 6.83 -0.48
C LEU A 119 -1.73 5.34 -0.48
N LEU A 120 -1.04 4.85 0.55
CA LEU A 120 -0.75 3.41 0.71
C LEU A 120 -2.04 2.59 0.77
N VAL A 121 -3.04 3.04 1.55
CA VAL A 121 -4.34 2.37 1.67
C VAL A 121 -5.16 2.43 0.38
N LYS A 122 -5.06 3.50 -0.40
CA LYS A 122 -5.76 3.61 -1.71
C LYS A 122 -5.07 2.86 -2.85
N VAL A 123 -3.77 2.65 -2.77
CA VAL A 123 -3.01 1.92 -3.81
C VAL A 123 -3.10 0.41 -3.59
N MET A 124 -3.16 -0.03 -2.33
CA MET A 124 -3.20 -1.43 -1.95
C MET A 124 -4.63 -1.90 -1.68
N ILE A 125 -4.97 -3.11 -2.13
CA ILE A 125 -6.23 -3.78 -1.84
C ILE A 125 -6.08 -4.50 -0.49
N LEU A 126 -6.42 -3.81 0.60
CA LEU A 126 -6.25 -4.31 1.96
C LEU A 126 -7.58 -4.49 2.67
N PRO A 127 -7.80 -5.60 3.38
CA PRO A 127 -8.94 -5.73 4.29
C PRO A 127 -8.76 -4.81 5.49
N MET A 128 -9.86 -4.40 6.13
CA MET A 128 -9.84 -3.46 7.27
C MET A 128 -8.89 -3.86 8.40
N TRP A 129 -8.87 -5.14 8.77
CA TRP A 129 -7.97 -5.63 9.81
C TRP A 129 -6.50 -5.38 9.47
N ALA A 130 -6.11 -5.50 8.20
CA ALA A 130 -4.73 -5.25 7.76
C ALA A 130 -4.40 -3.77 7.81
N VAL A 131 -5.34 -2.89 7.45
CA VAL A 131 -5.18 -1.43 7.57
C VAL A 131 -4.98 -1.05 9.03
N GLY A 132 -5.82 -1.58 9.93
CA GLY A 132 -5.70 -1.35 11.37
C GLY A 132 -4.37 -1.84 11.94
N SER A 133 -3.92 -3.05 11.57
CA SER A 133 -2.62 -3.57 12.01
C SER A 133 -1.44 -2.75 11.51
N LEU A 134 -1.44 -2.35 10.23
CA LEU A 134 -0.37 -1.52 9.67
C LEU A 134 -0.29 -0.16 10.38
N TYR A 135 -1.43 0.50 10.55
CA TYR A 135 -1.48 1.77 11.25
C TYR A 135 -1.06 1.64 12.72
N GLY A 136 -1.56 0.64 13.44
CA GLY A 136 -1.22 0.40 14.84
C GLY A 136 0.29 0.19 15.04
N VAL A 137 0.92 -0.65 14.22
CA VAL A 137 2.39 -0.85 14.26
C VAL A 137 3.14 0.44 13.95
N SER A 138 2.68 1.21 12.96
CA SER A 138 3.27 2.51 12.60
C SER A 138 3.22 3.49 13.77
N VAL A 139 2.07 3.60 14.43
CA VAL A 139 1.86 4.52 15.56
C VAL A 139 2.71 4.09 16.75
N ILE A 140 2.69 2.82 17.13
CA ILE A 140 3.50 2.29 18.24
C ILE A 140 4.98 2.57 18.00
N THR A 141 5.46 2.30 16.78
CA THR A 141 6.86 2.56 16.43
C THR A 141 7.19 4.04 16.48
N GLY A 142 6.30 4.90 15.96
CA GLY A 142 6.49 6.35 16.01
C GLY A 142 6.54 6.87 17.45
N ILE A 143 5.64 6.41 18.32
CA ILE A 143 5.63 6.76 19.75
C ILE A 143 6.92 6.31 20.42
N LEU A 144 7.39 5.08 20.17
CA LEU A 144 8.66 4.60 20.72
C LEU A 144 9.85 5.48 20.30
N VAL A 145 9.92 5.87 19.03
CA VAL A 145 10.97 6.77 18.54
C VAL A 145 10.92 8.12 19.25
N ILE A 146 9.73 8.70 19.43
CA ILE A 146 9.57 9.98 20.12
C ILE A 146 9.95 9.87 21.59
N MET A 147 9.51 8.82 22.29
CA MET A 147 9.86 8.59 23.70
C MET A 147 11.36 8.43 23.90
N LEU A 148 12.07 7.83 22.93
CA LEU A 148 13.53 7.70 22.99
C LEU A 148 14.26 9.04 22.82
N LEU A 149 13.66 10.00 22.12
CA LEU A 149 14.29 11.30 21.83
C LEU A 149 13.89 12.41 22.81
N ASP A 150 12.61 12.49 23.19
CA ASP A 150 12.04 13.61 23.95
C ASP A 150 11.26 13.17 25.22
N GLY A 151 11.31 11.87 25.54
CA GLY A 151 10.65 11.29 26.71
C GLY A 151 9.12 11.37 26.64
N ASP A 152 8.48 11.47 27.81
CA ASP A 152 7.01 11.37 27.93
C ASP A 152 6.26 12.66 27.57
N ARG A 153 6.97 13.77 27.29
CA ARG A 153 6.38 15.10 27.08
C ARG A 153 5.42 15.17 25.88
N VAL A 154 5.58 14.27 24.91
CA VAL A 154 4.79 14.26 23.67
C VAL A 154 3.50 13.43 23.79
N LEU A 155 3.31 12.68 24.89
CA LEU A 155 2.11 11.86 25.13
C LEU A 155 0.91 12.70 25.58
N THR A 156 0.46 13.61 24.72
CA THR A 156 -0.64 14.52 25.01
C THR A 156 -2.00 13.93 24.58
N PRO A 157 -3.11 14.32 25.23
CA PRO A 157 -4.46 13.95 24.78
C PRO A 157 -4.76 14.36 23.32
N HIS A 158 -4.13 15.43 22.84
CA HIS A 158 -4.26 15.90 21.46
C HIS A 158 -3.65 14.92 20.45
N LEU A 159 -2.49 14.33 20.77
CA LEU A 159 -1.88 13.28 19.95
C LEU A 159 -2.83 12.07 19.85
N PHE A 160 -3.41 11.62 20.97
CA PHE A 160 -4.36 10.50 20.98
C PHE A 160 -5.61 10.79 20.14
N ALA A 161 -6.16 11.99 20.23
CA ALA A 161 -7.30 12.39 19.40
C ALA A 161 -6.93 12.39 17.91
N SER A 162 -5.79 12.98 17.53
CA SER A 162 -5.29 13.01 16.15
C SER A 162 -5.07 11.61 15.58
N VAL A 163 -4.44 10.73 16.37
CA VAL A 163 -4.22 9.32 16.00
C VAL A 163 -5.53 8.59 15.80
N SER A 164 -6.54 8.84 16.66
CA SER A 164 -7.86 8.20 16.58
C SER A 164 -8.65 8.64 15.35
N PHE A 165 -8.70 9.96 15.07
CA PHE A 165 -9.34 10.46 13.86
C PHE A 165 -8.67 9.93 12.59
N THR A 166 -7.35 9.87 12.58
CA THR A 166 -6.60 9.32 11.44
C THR A 166 -6.88 7.82 11.25
N LEU A 167 -7.00 7.05 12.34
CA LEU A 167 -7.39 5.64 12.25
C LEU A 167 -8.78 5.48 11.62
N ILE A 168 -9.77 6.23 12.09
CA ILE A 168 -11.14 6.19 11.55
C ILE A 168 -11.13 6.52 10.05
N TRP A 169 -10.40 7.57 9.68
CA TRP A 169 -10.25 7.98 8.28
C TRP A 169 -9.61 6.89 7.41
N LEU A 170 -8.53 6.27 7.86
CA LEU A 170 -7.84 5.22 7.12
C LEU A 170 -8.68 3.95 7.00
N LEU A 171 -9.42 3.58 8.06
CA LEU A 171 -10.33 2.44 8.02
C LEU A 171 -11.47 2.68 7.03
N TYR A 172 -12.06 3.89 7.03
CA TYR A 172 -13.09 4.28 6.08
C TYR A 172 -12.57 4.22 4.63
N LEU A 173 -11.43 4.85 4.35
CA LEU A 173 -10.82 4.82 3.02
C LEU A 173 -10.46 3.41 2.56
N GLY A 174 -9.91 2.59 3.46
CA GLY A 174 -9.54 1.21 3.16
C GLY A 174 -10.75 0.34 2.84
N GLN A 175 -11.82 0.48 3.62
CA GLN A 175 -13.07 -0.25 3.38
C GLN A 175 -13.70 0.14 2.05
N ASP A 176 -13.82 1.43 1.76
CA ASP A 176 -14.36 1.92 0.49
C ASP A 176 -13.56 1.39 -0.71
N HIS A 177 -12.23 1.49 -0.64
CA HIS A 177 -11.36 0.99 -1.71
C HIS A 177 -11.52 -0.53 -1.90
N PHE A 178 -11.50 -1.29 -0.81
CA PHE A 178 -11.61 -2.75 -0.83
C PHE A 178 -12.94 -3.21 -1.42
N VAL A 179 -14.06 -2.65 -0.97
CA VAL A 179 -15.40 -2.99 -1.46
C VAL A 179 -15.53 -2.63 -2.94
N THR A 180 -15.05 -1.45 -3.34
CA THR A 180 -15.08 -1.01 -4.73
C THR A 180 -14.28 -1.95 -5.64
N ARG A 181 -13.09 -2.38 -5.21
CA ARG A 181 -12.26 -3.33 -5.98
C ARG A 181 -12.88 -4.71 -6.04
N LYS A 182 -13.51 -5.17 -4.95
CA LYS A 182 -14.22 -6.45 -4.91
C LYS A 182 -15.39 -6.47 -5.89
N ARG A 183 -16.25 -5.45 -5.86
CA ARG A 183 -17.39 -5.32 -6.80
C ARG A 183 -16.95 -5.29 -8.26
N ARG A 184 -15.88 -4.55 -8.58
CA ARG A 184 -15.33 -4.54 -9.95
C ARG A 184 -14.78 -5.91 -10.37
N PHE A 185 -14.13 -6.64 -9.46
CA PHE A 185 -13.63 -7.97 -9.75
C PHE A 185 -14.79 -8.93 -10.07
N GLU A 186 -15.83 -8.94 -9.24
CA GLU A 186 -17.04 -9.75 -9.43
C GLU A 186 -17.72 -9.41 -10.77
N HIS A 187 -17.90 -8.13 -11.05
CA HIS A 187 -18.51 -7.68 -12.31
C HIS A 187 -17.69 -8.08 -13.54
N ASN A 188 -16.36 -7.93 -13.52
CA ASN A 188 -15.51 -8.34 -14.63
C ASN A 188 -15.55 -9.85 -14.85
N GLN A 189 -15.70 -10.63 -13.78
CA GLN A 189 -15.82 -12.07 -13.86
C GLN A 189 -17.16 -12.49 -14.50
N GLU A 190 -18.25 -11.80 -14.18
CA GLU A 190 -19.56 -11.99 -14.81
C GLU A 190 -19.52 -11.63 -16.30
N GLN A 191 -18.96 -10.47 -16.65
CA GLN A 191 -18.79 -10.05 -18.05
C GLN A 191 -17.95 -11.05 -18.85
N TRP A 192 -16.87 -11.56 -18.29
CA TRP A 192 -16.02 -12.55 -18.96
C TRP A 192 -16.79 -13.84 -19.23
N LYS A 193 -17.57 -14.34 -18.27
CA LYS A 193 -18.42 -15.52 -18.46
C LYS A 193 -19.48 -15.28 -19.54
N ALA A 194 -20.15 -14.13 -19.51
CA ALA A 194 -21.13 -13.77 -20.54
C ALA A 194 -20.50 -13.72 -21.94
N HIS A 195 -19.31 -13.12 -22.07
CA HIS A 195 -18.58 -13.06 -23.33
C HIS A 195 -18.18 -14.44 -23.85
N GLN A 196 -17.75 -15.35 -22.96
CA GLN A 196 -17.47 -16.73 -23.33
C GLN A 196 -18.70 -17.48 -23.84
N GLN A 197 -19.85 -17.32 -23.17
CA GLN A 197 -21.11 -17.92 -23.62
C GLN A 197 -21.51 -17.42 -25.01
N ILE A 198 -21.44 -16.11 -25.24
CA ILE A 198 -21.71 -15.51 -26.57
C ILE A 198 -20.75 -16.07 -27.62
N THR A 199 -19.46 -16.17 -27.29
CA THR A 199 -18.45 -16.69 -28.23
C THR A 199 -18.71 -18.15 -28.57
N LEU A 200 -19.07 -18.99 -27.60
CA LEU A 200 -19.42 -20.39 -27.82
C LEU A 200 -20.67 -20.52 -28.70
N GLN A 201 -21.72 -19.73 -28.43
CA GLN A 201 -22.92 -19.70 -29.26
C GLN A 201 -22.62 -19.27 -30.71
N LEU A 202 -21.76 -18.26 -30.90
CA LEU A 202 -21.32 -17.84 -32.23
C LEU A 202 -20.56 -18.95 -32.97
N LEU A 203 -19.64 -19.63 -32.29
CA LEU A 203 -18.91 -20.76 -32.87
C LEU A 203 -19.84 -21.92 -33.26
N GLU A 204 -20.85 -22.23 -32.43
CA GLU A 204 -21.87 -23.24 -32.74
C GLU A 204 -22.73 -22.84 -33.95
N LEU A 205 -23.16 -21.57 -34.02
CA LEU A 205 -23.91 -21.04 -35.17
C LEU A 205 -23.08 -21.07 -36.46
N GLU A 206 -21.80 -20.72 -36.40
CA GLU A 206 -20.89 -20.82 -37.54
C GLU A 206 -20.69 -22.27 -38.00
N ALA A 207 -20.56 -23.21 -37.07
CA ALA A 207 -20.45 -24.63 -37.36
C ALA A 207 -21.73 -25.17 -38.03
N GLN A 208 -22.91 -24.82 -37.51
CA GLN A 208 -24.19 -25.17 -38.13
C GLN A 208 -24.31 -24.60 -39.54
N LYS A 209 -24.00 -23.31 -39.74
CA LYS A 209 -24.03 -22.67 -41.06
C LYS A 209 -23.11 -23.37 -42.07
N ARG A 210 -21.91 -23.81 -41.65
CA ARG A 210 -21.02 -24.60 -42.51
C ARG A 210 -21.65 -25.94 -42.88
N ASN A 211 -22.25 -26.65 -41.93
CA ASN A 211 -22.93 -27.91 -42.21
C ASN A 211 -24.08 -27.73 -43.22
N TYR A 212 -24.90 -26.68 -43.09
CA TYR A 212 -25.97 -26.37 -44.04
C TYR A 212 -25.48 -26.01 -45.45
N LYS A 213 -24.32 -25.36 -45.59
CA LYS A 213 -23.71 -25.07 -46.91
C LYS A 213 -23.19 -26.31 -47.64
N HIS A 214 -22.96 -27.42 -46.92
CA HIS A 214 -22.47 -28.68 -47.48
C HIS A 214 -23.58 -29.71 -47.70
N LEU A 215 -24.85 -29.41 -47.39
CA LEU A 215 -25.96 -30.25 -47.82
C LEU A 215 -26.17 -30.07 -49.34
N PRO A 216 -26.21 -31.17 -50.12
CA PRO A 216 -26.53 -31.07 -51.55
C PRO A 216 -27.94 -30.48 -51.71
N SER A 217 -28.07 -29.57 -52.67
CA SER A 217 -29.36 -29.00 -53.06
C SER A 217 -30.36 -30.13 -53.31
N PRO A 218 -31.59 -30.09 -52.76
CA PRO A 218 -32.60 -31.08 -53.12
C PRO A 218 -32.79 -31.00 -54.63
N MET A 219 -32.51 -32.10 -55.33
CA MET A 219 -32.67 -32.20 -56.78
C MET A 219 -34.10 -31.75 -57.13
N ALA A 220 -34.18 -30.62 -57.84
CA ALA A 220 -35.40 -30.14 -58.47
C ALA A 220 -35.67 -30.93 -59.76
#